data_AF-A0A416HJ30-F1
#
_entry.id   AF-A0A416HJ30-F1
#
_cell.length_a   1.000
_cell.length_b   1.000
_cell.length_c   1.000
_cell.angle_alpha   90.00
_cell.angle_beta   90.00
_cell.angle_gamma   90.00
#
_symmetry.space_group_name_H-M   'P 1'
#
loop_
_entity.id
_entity.type
_entity.pdbx_description
1 polymer ?
#
loop_
_entity_poly.entity_id
_entity_poly.type
_entity_poly.pdbx_seq_one_letter_code
_entity_poly.pdbx_strand_id
1 'polypeptide(L)'
;MKERLDVLLVKQGYAPSREKAKAIIMSGNVFVDGQREDKAGSVFEEDKCVLTVKENPLKYVSRGGLKLEKAMQCFPVSLSGKVCMDIGASTGGFTDCMLQGGAAKVYSVDVGHGQLAWKLRSDERVVCMEKTNFRYMLPGDIQDELSFASVDVSFISLTKILIPARNLLKEGGHMVCLIKPQFEAGRDKVGKKGVVREPAVHGEVIARVLDFAALTGFAIEGLTYSPVKGPEGNIEYLVYLKKKENLPEEITALTEHEAERELAELTAGKSGLSEDTEWKKTVEELVKQAHEALDQDRKQG
;
A
#
# COMPACT_ATOMS: atom_id res chain seq x y z
N MET A 1 -13.57 -13.66 38.31
CA MET A 1 -13.95 -12.23 38.21
C MET A 1 -14.07 -11.85 36.74
N LYS A 2 -14.88 -10.86 36.34
CA LYS A 2 -14.95 -10.38 34.94
C LYS A 2 -13.97 -9.25 34.70
N GLU A 3 -13.13 -9.36 33.68
CA GLU A 3 -12.11 -8.36 33.38
C GLU A 3 -11.93 -8.12 31.88
N ARG A 4 -11.42 -6.94 31.52
CA ARG A 4 -11.21 -6.55 30.12
C ARG A 4 -10.07 -7.34 29.49
N LEU A 5 -10.23 -7.65 28.20
CA LEU A 5 -9.24 -8.37 27.41
C LEU A 5 -7.86 -7.70 27.45
N ASP A 6 -7.80 -6.37 27.34
CA ASP A 6 -6.53 -5.63 27.43
C ASP A 6 -5.82 -5.72 28.80
N VAL A 7 -6.56 -5.98 29.88
CA VAL A 7 -6.00 -6.22 31.21
C VAL A 7 -5.60 -7.68 31.37
N LEU A 8 -6.43 -8.61 30.89
CA LEU A 8 -6.15 -10.05 30.93
C LEU A 8 -4.85 -10.40 30.20
N LEU A 9 -4.59 -9.81 29.02
CA LEU A 9 -3.32 -9.99 28.31
C LEU A 9 -2.09 -9.55 29.13
N VAL A 10 -2.22 -8.48 29.92
CA VAL A 10 -1.12 -7.99 30.76
C VAL A 10 -0.92 -8.91 31.95
N LYS A 11 -2.01 -9.29 32.65
CA LYS A 11 -1.95 -10.19 33.81
C LYS A 11 -1.36 -11.55 33.47
N GLN A 12 -1.71 -12.10 32.30
CA GLN A 12 -1.21 -13.39 31.83
C GLN A 12 0.17 -13.32 31.15
N GLY A 13 0.82 -12.14 31.15
CA GLY A 13 2.19 -11.98 30.67
C GLY A 13 2.35 -11.88 29.15
N TYR A 14 1.25 -11.81 28.39
CA TYR A 14 1.29 -11.66 26.93
C TYR A 14 1.62 -10.24 26.47
N ALA A 15 1.51 -9.25 27.34
CA ALA A 15 1.84 -7.86 27.04
C ALA A 15 2.46 -7.16 28.26
N PRO A 16 3.50 -6.32 28.07
CA PRO A 16 4.13 -5.60 29.18
C PRO A 16 3.31 -4.39 29.67
N SER A 17 2.31 -3.94 28.90
CA SER A 17 1.42 -2.84 29.26
C SER A 17 0.07 -2.95 28.57
N ARG A 18 -0.94 -2.25 29.09
CA ARG A 18 -2.29 -2.23 28.50
C ARG A 18 -2.30 -1.65 27.08
N GLU A 19 -1.42 -0.70 26.78
CA GLU A 19 -1.29 -0.14 25.42
C GLU A 19 -0.70 -1.16 24.45
N LYS A 20 0.29 -1.94 24.88
CA LYS A 20 0.81 -3.05 24.08
C LYS A 20 -0.22 -4.16 23.90
N ALA A 21 -1.01 -4.47 24.93
CA ALA A 21 -2.11 -5.42 24.83
C ALA A 21 -3.14 -4.99 23.79
N LYS A 22 -3.54 -3.71 23.77
CA LYS A 22 -4.43 -3.16 22.74
C LYS A 22 -3.86 -3.36 21.33
N ALA A 23 -2.57 -3.10 21.13
CA ALA A 23 -1.93 -3.30 19.84
C ALA A 23 -1.95 -4.77 19.38
N ILE A 24 -1.73 -5.72 20.30
CA ILE A 24 -1.78 -7.17 20.02
C ILE A 24 -3.21 -7.64 19.70
N ILE A 25 -4.21 -7.09 20.39
CA ILE A 25 -5.63 -7.36 20.09
C ILE A 25 -6.00 -6.81 18.71
N MET A 26 -5.59 -5.57 18.41
CA MET A 26 -5.82 -4.93 17.11
C MET A 26 -5.06 -5.62 15.96
N SER A 27 -3.97 -6.34 16.25
CA SER A 27 -3.26 -7.13 15.24
C SER A 27 -3.98 -8.43 14.88
N GLY A 28 -5.09 -8.75 15.55
CA GLY A 28 -5.95 -9.91 15.23
C GLY A 28 -5.39 -11.25 15.69
N ASN A 29 -4.43 -11.25 16.62
CA ASN A 29 -3.73 -12.45 17.08
C ASN A 29 -4.23 -12.98 18.42
N VAL A 30 -5.25 -12.34 18.98
CA VAL A 30 -5.84 -12.72 20.27
C VAL A 30 -7.10 -13.53 20.03
N PHE A 31 -7.14 -14.71 20.65
CA PHE A 31 -8.29 -15.59 20.63
C PHE A 31 -8.74 -15.87 22.05
N VAL A 32 -10.05 -15.86 22.26
CA VAL A 32 -10.68 -16.28 23.51
C VAL A 32 -11.62 -17.43 23.18
N ASP A 33 -11.41 -18.58 23.83
CA ASP A 33 -12.17 -19.81 23.58
C ASP A 33 -12.21 -20.21 22.08
N GLY A 34 -11.09 -19.97 21.38
CA GLY A 34 -10.93 -20.27 19.96
C GLY A 34 -11.55 -19.24 19.00
N GLN A 35 -12.25 -18.21 19.50
CA GLN A 35 -12.81 -17.12 18.70
C GLN A 35 -11.86 -15.92 18.67
N ARG A 36 -11.68 -15.31 17.50
CA ARG A 36 -10.81 -14.14 17.36
C ARG A 36 -11.47 -12.90 17.98
N GLU A 37 -10.74 -12.22 18.84
CA GLU A 37 -11.17 -10.98 19.48
C GLU A 37 -10.38 -9.78 18.96
N ASP A 38 -11.08 -8.72 18.57
CA ASP A 38 -10.50 -7.47 18.05
C ASP A 38 -10.83 -6.25 18.93
N LYS A 39 -11.60 -6.44 20.00
CA LYS A 39 -12.02 -5.37 20.92
C LYS A 39 -11.30 -5.49 22.25
N ALA A 40 -10.40 -4.55 22.51
CA ALA A 40 -9.69 -4.42 23.79
C ALA A 40 -10.61 -4.30 25.01
N GLY A 41 -11.82 -3.77 24.82
CA GLY A 41 -12.82 -3.61 25.87
C GLY A 41 -13.74 -4.81 26.10
N SER A 42 -13.62 -5.89 25.31
CA SER A 42 -14.36 -7.13 25.56
C SER A 42 -14.04 -7.66 26.95
N VAL A 43 -15.05 -8.18 27.66
CA VAL A 43 -14.93 -8.59 29.06
C VAL A 43 -15.14 -10.09 29.18
N PHE A 44 -14.20 -10.78 29.82
CA PHE A 44 -14.23 -12.24 29.99
C PHE A 44 -14.07 -12.63 31.46
N GLU A 45 -14.59 -13.80 31.82
CA GLU A 45 -14.35 -14.40 33.14
C GLU A 45 -13.00 -15.10 33.14
N GLU A 46 -12.03 -14.55 33.87
CA GLU A 46 -10.63 -15.02 33.90
C GLU A 46 -10.52 -16.54 34.13
N ASP A 47 -11.34 -17.09 35.01
CA ASP A 47 -11.32 -18.51 35.41
C ASP A 47 -12.03 -19.44 34.41
N LYS A 48 -12.69 -18.91 33.38
CA LYS A 48 -13.49 -19.68 32.41
C LYS A 48 -13.07 -19.52 30.96
N CYS A 49 -12.26 -18.51 30.64
CA CYS A 49 -11.84 -18.24 29.28
C CYS A 49 -10.42 -18.76 29.01
N VAL A 50 -10.22 -19.44 27.89
CA VAL A 50 -8.90 -19.84 27.40
C VAL A 50 -8.38 -18.75 26.47
N LEU A 51 -7.43 -17.97 26.96
CA LEU A 51 -6.79 -16.92 26.18
C LEU A 51 -5.60 -17.51 25.42
N THR A 52 -5.64 -17.41 24.09
CA THR A 52 -4.54 -17.80 23.21
C THR A 52 -4.07 -16.57 22.46
N VAL A 53 -2.82 -16.17 22.66
CA VAL A 53 -2.15 -15.18 21.82
C VAL A 53 -1.24 -15.93 20.88
N LYS A 54 -1.58 -15.96 19.60
CA LYS A 54 -0.67 -16.51 18.58
C LYS A 54 0.51 -15.54 18.45
N GLU A 55 1.74 -16.07 18.40
CA GLU A 55 2.90 -15.26 17.98
C GLU A 55 2.52 -14.50 16.72
N ASN A 56 2.89 -13.21 16.65
CA ASN A 56 2.46 -12.34 15.55
C ASN A 56 2.83 -13.02 14.22
N PRO A 57 1.87 -13.64 13.50
CA PRO A 57 2.18 -14.51 12.39
C PRO A 57 2.64 -13.69 11.17
N LEU A 58 2.55 -12.37 11.28
CA LEU A 58 2.93 -11.42 10.27
C LEU A 58 4.41 -11.09 10.46
N LYS A 59 5.19 -11.44 9.44
CA LYS A 59 6.60 -11.05 9.25
C LYS A 59 6.83 -9.53 9.41
N TYR A 60 5.80 -8.73 9.19
CA TYR A 60 5.82 -7.26 9.26
C TYR A 60 4.82 -6.74 10.30
N VAL A 61 4.96 -5.47 10.72
CA VAL A 61 4.04 -4.81 11.67
C VAL A 61 2.57 -4.75 11.21
N SER A 62 2.31 -4.94 9.93
CA SER A 62 0.96 -5.05 9.39
C SER A 62 0.93 -5.89 8.10
N ARG A 63 -0.27 -6.30 7.70
CA ARG A 63 -0.51 -7.03 6.44
C ARG A 63 -0.09 -6.26 5.19
N GLY A 64 0.09 -4.94 5.29
CA GLY A 64 0.61 -4.10 4.20
C GLY A 64 1.98 -4.59 3.72
N GLY A 65 2.87 -5.03 4.62
CA GLY A 65 4.20 -5.50 4.24
C GLY A 65 4.18 -6.71 3.29
N LEU A 66 3.15 -7.56 3.35
CA LEU A 66 2.98 -8.69 2.42
C LEU A 66 2.77 -8.23 0.98
N LYS A 67 2.20 -7.03 0.77
CA LYS A 67 1.99 -6.47 -0.57
C LYS A 67 3.32 -6.08 -1.22
N LEU A 68 4.17 -5.36 -0.49
CA LEU A 68 5.50 -5.00 -0.98
C LEU A 68 6.39 -6.23 -1.13
N GLU A 69 6.32 -7.18 -0.21
CA GLU A 69 7.02 -8.46 -0.33
C GLU A 69 6.64 -9.20 -1.62
N LYS A 70 5.35 -9.27 -1.95
CA LYS A 70 4.89 -9.85 -3.22
C LYS A 70 5.50 -9.12 -4.42
N ALA A 71 5.53 -7.79 -4.40
CA ALA A 71 6.17 -7.01 -5.46
C ALA A 71 7.67 -7.33 -5.58
N MET A 72 8.39 -7.48 -4.46
CA MET A 72 9.81 -7.87 -4.46
C MET A 72 10.07 -9.30 -4.95
N GLN A 73 9.09 -10.20 -4.81
CA GLN A 73 9.16 -11.55 -5.36
C GLN A 73 8.86 -11.60 -6.87
N CYS A 74 8.01 -10.69 -7.35
CA CYS A 74 7.58 -10.65 -8.75
C CYS A 74 8.45 -9.78 -9.64
N PHE A 75 9.10 -8.76 -9.07
CA PHE A 75 9.85 -7.74 -9.81
C PHE A 75 11.29 -7.65 -9.30
N PRO A 76 12.25 -7.16 -10.09
CA PRO A 76 13.66 -7.04 -9.70
C PRO A 76 13.90 -5.87 -8.72
N VAL A 77 13.13 -5.81 -7.63
CA VAL A 77 13.26 -4.80 -6.59
C VAL A 77 14.41 -5.19 -5.66
N SER A 78 15.47 -4.39 -5.67
CA SER A 78 16.54 -4.47 -4.69
C SER A 78 16.44 -3.27 -3.76
N LEU A 79 16.44 -3.48 -2.44
CA LEU A 79 16.37 -2.40 -1.45
C LEU A 79 17.67 -2.24 -0.65
N SER A 80 18.57 -3.21 -0.72
CA SER A 80 19.83 -3.20 0.01
C SER A 80 20.64 -1.93 -0.25
N GLY A 81 20.98 -1.22 0.82
CA GLY A 81 21.77 0.01 0.78
C GLY A 81 21.06 1.23 0.21
N LYS A 82 19.77 1.13 -0.14
CA LYS A 82 19.03 2.23 -0.77
C LYS A 82 18.40 3.15 0.27
N VAL A 83 18.32 4.44 -0.08
CA VAL A 83 17.40 5.39 0.55
C VAL A 83 16.05 5.25 -0.13
N CYS A 84 15.04 4.95 0.68
CA CYS A 84 13.69 4.64 0.24
C CYS A 84 12.67 5.63 0.82
N MET A 85 11.47 5.64 0.25
CA MET A 85 10.32 6.36 0.77
C MET A 85 9.07 5.49 0.80
N ASP A 86 8.30 5.60 1.89
CA ASP A 86 7.00 4.97 2.07
C ASP A 86 5.90 6.05 2.06
N ILE A 87 5.13 6.13 0.98
CA ILE A 87 4.07 7.12 0.79
C ILE A 87 2.73 6.51 1.25
N GLY A 88 2.22 7.01 2.37
CA GLY A 88 1.06 6.42 3.06
C GLY A 88 1.48 5.34 4.06
N ALA A 89 2.54 5.61 4.84
CA ALA A 89 3.18 4.61 5.70
C ALA A 89 2.23 3.96 6.71
N SER A 90 1.23 4.69 7.21
CA SER A 90 0.22 4.23 8.17
C SER A 90 0.88 3.53 9.38
N THR A 91 0.57 2.25 9.61
CA THR A 91 1.19 1.42 10.66
C THR A 91 2.66 1.07 10.40
N GLY A 92 3.13 1.22 9.15
CA GLY A 92 4.52 1.03 8.72
C GLY A 92 4.81 -0.34 8.10
N GLY A 93 3.81 -1.02 7.53
CA GLY A 93 3.99 -2.36 6.94
C GLY A 93 5.02 -2.37 5.81
N PHE A 94 4.96 -1.38 4.92
CA PHE A 94 5.90 -1.24 3.80
C PHE A 94 7.27 -0.77 4.30
N THR A 95 7.31 0.22 5.19
CA THR A 95 8.53 0.64 5.90
C THR A 95 9.28 -0.56 6.52
N ASP A 96 8.59 -1.41 7.28
CA ASP A 96 9.19 -2.61 7.89
C ASP A 96 9.71 -3.59 6.84
N CYS A 97 8.95 -3.80 5.76
CA CYS A 97 9.39 -4.63 4.64
C CYS A 97 10.66 -4.08 3.97
N MET A 98 10.77 -2.76 3.79
CA MET A 98 11.96 -2.15 3.23
C MET A 98 13.19 -2.25 4.14
N LEU A 99 13.02 -2.03 5.44
CA LEU A 99 14.10 -2.17 6.42
C LEU A 99 14.61 -3.62 6.50
N GLN A 100 13.70 -4.60 6.51
CA GLN A 100 14.06 -6.02 6.46
C GLN A 100 14.68 -6.41 5.11
N GLY A 101 14.32 -5.71 4.03
CA GLY A 101 14.93 -5.82 2.70
C GLY A 101 16.30 -5.13 2.57
N GLY A 102 16.84 -4.56 3.66
CA GLY A 102 18.17 -3.96 3.70
C GLY A 102 18.24 -2.49 3.32
N ALA A 103 17.10 -1.76 3.29
CA ALA A 103 17.12 -0.32 3.09
C ALA A 103 18.04 0.37 4.12
N ALA A 104 18.87 1.28 3.63
CA ALA A 104 19.77 2.07 4.47
C ALA A 104 19.00 3.14 5.25
N LYS A 105 17.94 3.69 4.64
CA LYS A 105 17.08 4.71 5.23
C LYS A 105 15.69 4.68 4.59
N VAL A 106 14.65 4.95 5.37
CA VAL A 106 13.26 5.02 4.89
C VAL A 106 12.59 6.29 5.39
N TYR A 107 12.13 7.13 4.47
CA TYR A 107 11.24 8.25 4.76
C TYR A 107 9.80 7.75 4.81
N SER A 108 9.20 7.69 6.00
CA SER A 108 7.84 7.21 6.21
C SER A 108 6.87 8.38 6.27
N VAL A 109 6.19 8.65 5.17
CA VAL A 109 5.30 9.82 5.00
C VAL A 109 3.85 9.41 5.22
N ASP A 110 3.15 10.14 6.09
CA ASP A 110 1.71 9.96 6.29
C ASP A 110 1.01 11.28 6.65
N VAL A 111 -0.25 11.41 6.23
CA VAL A 111 -1.12 12.54 6.60
C VAL A 111 -1.67 12.40 8.02
N GLY A 112 -1.74 11.17 8.52
CA GLY A 112 -2.18 10.83 9.87
C GLY A 112 -1.13 11.17 10.93
N HIS A 113 -1.44 10.80 12.17
CA HIS A 113 -0.57 11.03 13.32
C HIS A 113 -0.65 9.88 14.32
N GLY A 114 0.50 9.49 14.88
CA GLY A 114 0.61 8.44 15.89
C GLY A 114 0.32 7.03 15.36
N GLN A 115 0.38 6.81 14.05
CA GLN A 115 0.03 5.52 13.43
C GLN A 115 1.22 4.60 13.30
N LEU A 116 2.41 5.15 13.04
CA LEU A 116 3.61 4.36 12.81
C LEU A 116 3.99 3.54 14.05
N ALA A 117 4.19 2.24 13.86
CA ALA A 117 4.52 1.33 14.95
C ALA A 117 5.77 1.78 15.72
N TRP A 118 5.73 1.69 17.05
CA TRP A 118 6.80 2.16 17.94
C TRP A 118 8.19 1.65 17.56
N LYS A 119 8.30 0.37 17.15
CA LYS A 119 9.58 -0.23 16.76
C LYS A 119 10.21 0.49 15.55
N LEU A 120 9.38 0.95 14.61
CA LEU A 120 9.83 1.66 13.40
C LEU A 120 10.11 3.12 13.72
N ARG A 121 9.28 3.76 14.54
CA ARG A 121 9.52 5.13 15.01
C ARG A 121 10.84 5.27 15.76
N SER A 122 11.29 4.21 16.42
CA SER A 122 12.53 4.17 17.20
C SER A 122 13.73 3.64 16.39
N ASP A 123 13.53 3.22 15.14
CA ASP A 123 14.62 2.75 14.29
C ASP A 123 15.36 3.95 13.68
N GLU A 124 16.67 4.03 13.88
CA GLU A 124 17.50 5.16 13.43
C GLU A 124 17.50 5.35 11.90
N ARG A 125 17.13 4.30 11.15
CA ARG A 125 17.04 4.34 9.69
C ARG A 125 15.71 4.94 9.22
N VAL A 126 14.75 5.21 10.12
CA VAL A 126 13.43 5.71 9.75
C VAL A 126 13.32 7.21 10.03
N VAL A 127 12.94 7.97 9.02
CA VAL A 127 12.52 9.37 9.16
C VAL A 127 11.01 9.42 9.12
N CYS A 128 10.39 9.64 10.28
CA CYS A 128 8.95 9.70 10.43
C CYS A 128 8.42 11.10 10.05
N MET A 129 7.67 11.18 8.95
CA MET A 129 7.06 12.41 8.42
C MET A 129 5.53 12.31 8.52
N GLU A 130 5.02 12.44 9.75
CA GLU A 130 3.58 12.49 10.03
C GLU A 130 2.99 13.89 9.83
N LYS A 131 1.67 13.96 9.63
CA LYS A 131 0.95 15.21 9.28
C LYS A 131 1.50 15.85 8.00
N THR A 132 2.08 15.06 7.10
CA THR A 132 2.67 15.52 5.85
C THR A 132 1.80 15.05 4.69
N ASN A 133 1.28 16.01 3.92
CA ASN A 133 0.57 15.70 2.69
C ASN A 133 1.55 15.57 1.53
N PHE A 134 1.77 14.33 1.09
CA PHE A 134 2.73 14.01 0.04
C PHE A 134 2.52 14.78 -1.27
N ARG A 135 1.28 15.18 -1.59
CA ARG A 135 0.96 15.93 -2.82
C ARG A 135 1.72 17.26 -2.93
N TYR A 136 2.10 17.83 -1.79
CA TYR A 136 2.74 19.14 -1.72
C TYR A 136 4.23 19.05 -1.34
N MET A 137 4.78 17.84 -1.26
CA MET A 137 6.21 17.68 -0.99
C MET A 137 7.03 18.09 -2.21
N LEU A 138 8.14 18.76 -1.95
CA LEU A 138 9.09 19.27 -2.93
C LEU A 138 10.48 18.66 -2.69
N PRO A 139 11.37 18.63 -3.69
CA PRO A 139 12.73 18.11 -3.53
C PRO A 139 13.49 18.69 -2.33
N GLY A 140 13.25 19.96 -1.99
CA GLY A 140 13.87 20.61 -0.83
C GLY A 140 13.42 20.08 0.55
N ASP A 141 12.33 19.31 0.62
CA ASP A 141 11.83 18.72 1.86
C ASP A 141 12.60 17.44 2.27
N ILE A 142 13.43 16.90 1.38
CA ILE A 142 14.19 15.66 1.57
C ILE A 142 15.66 15.93 1.35
N GLN A 143 16.50 15.44 2.27
CA GLN A 143 17.94 15.69 2.23
C GLN A 143 18.71 14.70 1.34
N ASP A 144 18.12 13.54 1.06
CA ASP A 144 18.76 12.43 0.36
C ASP A 144 18.12 12.19 -1.01
N GLU A 145 18.89 11.62 -1.93
CA GLU A 145 18.38 11.14 -3.22
C GLU A 145 17.63 9.81 -3.08
N LEU A 146 16.31 9.83 -3.34
CA LEU A 146 15.48 8.64 -3.25
C LEU A 146 15.75 7.69 -4.42
N SER A 147 16.17 6.47 -4.11
CA SER A 147 16.41 5.42 -5.11
C SER A 147 15.20 4.52 -5.31
N PHE A 148 14.32 4.45 -4.31
CA PHE A 148 13.10 3.65 -4.34
C PHE A 148 11.95 4.35 -3.61
N ALA A 149 10.72 4.22 -4.10
CA ALA A 149 9.52 4.65 -3.37
C ALA A 149 8.43 3.57 -3.39
N SER A 150 7.58 3.56 -2.37
CA SER A 150 6.34 2.79 -2.38
C SER A 150 5.14 3.68 -2.13
N VAL A 151 3.98 3.32 -2.70
CA VAL A 151 2.72 4.06 -2.54
C VAL A 151 1.60 3.11 -2.10
N ASP A 152 1.09 3.29 -0.88
CA ASP A 152 -0.12 2.61 -0.35
C ASP A 152 -1.08 3.63 0.28
N VAL A 153 -1.54 4.59 -0.53
CA VAL A 153 -2.45 5.67 -0.08
C VAL A 153 -3.92 5.26 -0.22
N SER A 154 -4.80 5.90 0.55
CA SER A 154 -6.26 5.69 0.49
C SER A 154 -6.98 7.01 0.29
N PHE A 155 -8.19 6.96 -0.28
CA PHE A 155 -9.04 8.14 -0.55
C PHE A 155 -8.46 9.16 -1.54
N ILE A 156 -7.45 8.75 -2.31
CA ILE A 156 -6.80 9.57 -3.33
C ILE A 156 -6.37 8.69 -4.49
N SER A 157 -6.41 9.26 -5.70
CA SER A 157 -5.93 8.62 -6.93
C SER A 157 -4.41 8.76 -7.07
N LEU A 158 -3.77 7.77 -7.66
CA LEU A 158 -2.36 7.82 -8.06
C LEU A 158 -2.06 8.98 -9.02
N THR A 159 -3.05 9.51 -9.76
CA THR A 159 -2.83 10.70 -10.62
C THR A 159 -2.36 11.92 -9.84
N LYS A 160 -2.68 11.97 -8.53
CA LYS A 160 -2.30 13.05 -7.61
C LYS A 160 -0.95 12.81 -6.92
N ILE A 161 -0.37 11.63 -7.10
CA ILE A 161 0.84 11.16 -6.38
C ILE A 161 2.03 11.01 -7.32
N LEU A 162 1.80 10.55 -8.56
CA LEU A 162 2.88 10.18 -9.47
C LEU A 162 3.77 11.35 -9.88
N ILE A 163 3.23 12.56 -10.09
CA ILE A 163 4.05 13.74 -10.43
C ILE A 163 4.94 14.17 -9.24
N PRO A 164 4.41 14.38 -8.01
CA PRO A 164 5.26 14.63 -6.85
C PRO A 164 6.31 13.53 -6.63
N ALA A 165 5.92 12.25 -6.76
CA ALA A 165 6.84 11.13 -6.64
C ALA A 165 7.97 11.16 -7.68
N ARG A 166 7.65 11.45 -8.94
CA ARG A 166 8.65 11.62 -10.01
C ARG A 166 9.65 12.72 -9.68
N ASN A 167 9.17 13.84 -9.13
CA ASN A 167 10.02 14.98 -8.82
C ASN A 167 10.99 14.68 -7.66
N LEU A 168 10.60 13.82 -6.72
CA LEU A 168 11.41 13.40 -5.58
C LEU A 168 12.34 12.22 -5.87
N LEU A 169 11.95 11.33 -6.79
CA LEU A 169 12.72 10.14 -7.13
C LEU A 169 13.91 10.53 -8.02
N LYS A 170 15.09 9.95 -7.76
CA LYS A 170 16.25 10.14 -8.63
C LYS A 170 16.02 9.55 -10.02
N GLU A 171 16.77 9.99 -11.02
CA GLU A 171 16.71 9.40 -12.36
C GLU A 171 17.01 7.89 -12.34
N GLY A 172 16.24 7.11 -13.10
CA GLY A 172 16.33 5.65 -13.08
C GLY A 172 15.89 5.01 -11.75
N GLY A 173 15.40 5.79 -10.79
CA GLY A 173 14.81 5.29 -9.55
C GLY A 173 13.52 4.52 -9.83
N HIS A 174 13.18 3.62 -8.91
CA HIS A 174 12.05 2.72 -9.08
C HIS A 174 10.97 2.97 -8.03
N MET A 175 9.75 2.56 -8.32
CA MET A 175 8.69 2.59 -7.32
C MET A 175 7.67 1.47 -7.51
N VAL A 176 7.07 1.05 -6.40
CA VAL A 176 5.93 0.13 -6.38
C VAL A 176 4.70 0.89 -5.93
N CYS A 177 3.70 1.00 -6.79
CA CYS A 177 2.43 1.64 -6.45
C CYS A 177 1.32 0.62 -6.30
N LEU A 178 0.48 0.82 -5.29
CA LEU A 178 -0.73 0.05 -5.12
C LEU A 178 -1.90 0.75 -5.83
N ILE A 179 -2.46 0.09 -6.83
CA ILE A 179 -3.66 0.52 -7.55
C ILE A 179 -4.87 -0.03 -6.80
N LYS A 180 -5.71 0.89 -6.33
CA LYS A 180 -6.92 0.59 -5.55
C LYS A 180 -8.16 1.00 -6.35
N PRO A 181 -8.85 0.07 -7.05
CA PRO A 181 -10.00 0.39 -7.89
C PRO A 181 -11.03 1.31 -7.23
N GLN A 182 -11.30 1.11 -5.94
CA GLN A 182 -12.26 1.91 -5.16
C GLN A 182 -11.89 3.40 -4.99
N PHE A 183 -10.64 3.79 -5.21
CA PHE A 183 -10.17 5.18 -5.12
C PHE A 183 -9.81 5.78 -6.49
N GLU A 184 -9.78 4.95 -7.53
CA GLU A 184 -9.45 5.36 -8.91
C GLU A 184 -10.69 5.44 -9.80
N ALA A 185 -11.67 4.56 -9.56
CA ALA A 185 -12.89 4.49 -10.35
C ALA A 185 -13.81 5.70 -10.08
N GLY A 186 -14.61 6.06 -11.09
CA GLY A 186 -15.68 7.05 -10.95
C GLY A 186 -16.70 6.64 -9.87
N ARG A 187 -17.33 7.62 -9.22
CA ARG A 187 -18.28 7.39 -8.11
C ARG A 187 -19.44 6.46 -8.49
N ASP A 188 -19.83 6.48 -9.76
CA ASP A 188 -20.87 5.66 -10.38
C ASP A 188 -20.49 4.17 -10.51
N LYS A 189 -19.19 3.87 -10.52
CA LYS A 189 -18.65 2.50 -10.69
C LYS A 189 -18.29 1.83 -9.35
N VAL A 190 -18.44 2.55 -8.23
CA VAL A 190 -18.16 2.03 -6.89
C VAL A 190 -19.45 1.48 -6.28
N GLY A 191 -19.47 0.17 -6.04
CA GLY A 191 -20.65 -0.53 -5.52
C GLY A 191 -20.90 -0.31 -4.02
N LYS A 192 -21.91 -1.03 -3.49
CA LYS A 192 -22.24 -1.02 -2.06
C LYS A 192 -21.01 -1.33 -1.21
N LYS A 193 -20.88 -0.61 -0.08
CA LYS A 193 -19.73 -0.69 0.86
C LYS A 193 -18.39 -0.27 0.26
N GLY A 194 -18.37 0.49 -0.85
CA GLY A 194 -17.12 0.96 -1.43
C GLY A 194 -16.33 -0.14 -2.14
N VAL A 195 -17.00 -1.17 -2.65
CA VAL A 195 -16.37 -2.32 -3.30
C VAL A 195 -16.60 -2.27 -4.80
N VAL A 196 -15.50 -2.32 -5.57
CA VAL A 196 -15.54 -2.52 -7.02
C VAL A 196 -15.50 -4.03 -7.28
N ARG A 197 -16.46 -4.53 -8.07
CA ARG A 197 -16.65 -5.96 -8.32
C ARG A 197 -16.53 -6.35 -9.78
N GLU A 198 -16.83 -5.42 -10.68
CA GLU A 198 -16.86 -5.65 -12.11
C GLU A 198 -15.41 -5.74 -12.64
N PRO A 199 -14.98 -6.88 -13.21
CA PRO A 199 -13.63 -7.03 -13.76
C PRO A 199 -13.30 -5.96 -14.81
N ALA A 200 -14.28 -5.56 -15.62
CA ALA A 200 -14.11 -4.50 -16.62
C ALA A 200 -13.67 -3.18 -15.99
N VAL A 201 -14.24 -2.80 -14.84
CA VAL A 201 -13.86 -1.57 -14.12
C VAL A 201 -12.44 -1.66 -13.58
N HIS A 202 -12.00 -2.85 -13.16
CA HIS A 202 -10.62 -3.04 -12.71
C HIS A 202 -9.64 -2.85 -13.88
N GLY A 203 -9.96 -3.41 -15.05
CA GLY A 203 -9.18 -3.23 -16.27
C GLY A 203 -9.07 -1.75 -16.68
N GLU A 204 -10.20 -1.03 -16.70
CA GLU A 204 -10.24 0.41 -17.00
C GLU A 204 -9.39 1.23 -16.02
N VAL A 205 -9.46 0.93 -14.72
CA VAL A 205 -8.67 1.62 -13.70
C VAL A 205 -7.18 1.37 -13.92
N ILE A 206 -6.77 0.12 -14.14
CA ILE A 206 -5.37 -0.22 -14.38
C ILE A 206 -4.88 0.50 -15.62
N ALA A 207 -5.59 0.39 -16.75
CA ALA A 207 -5.28 1.06 -18.00
C ALA A 207 -5.05 2.57 -17.81
N ARG A 208 -5.98 3.25 -17.12
CA ARG A 208 -5.88 4.69 -16.84
C ARG A 208 -4.63 5.04 -16.02
N VAL A 209 -4.27 4.22 -15.03
CA VAL A 209 -3.06 4.44 -14.22
C VAL A 209 -1.79 4.23 -15.06
N LEU A 210 -1.76 3.21 -15.93
CA LEU A 210 -0.62 2.97 -16.82
C LEU A 210 -0.40 4.15 -17.77
N ASP A 211 -1.47 4.63 -18.38
CA ASP A 211 -1.42 5.76 -19.30
C ASP A 211 -0.92 7.03 -18.61
N PHE A 212 -1.43 7.31 -17.41
CA PHE A 212 -0.97 8.47 -16.65
C PHE A 212 0.49 8.32 -16.21
N ALA A 213 0.92 7.14 -15.79
CA ALA A 213 2.33 6.89 -15.44
C ALA A 213 3.25 7.08 -16.65
N ALA A 214 2.87 6.54 -17.81
CA ALA A 214 3.61 6.69 -19.06
C ALA A 214 3.73 8.16 -19.48
N LEU A 215 2.60 8.88 -19.46
CA LEU A 215 2.48 10.30 -19.77
C LEU A 215 3.37 11.16 -18.87
N THR A 216 3.41 10.84 -17.58
CA THR A 216 4.15 11.63 -16.59
C THR A 216 5.63 11.29 -16.49
N GLY A 217 6.14 10.36 -17.32
CA GLY A 217 7.58 10.09 -17.43
C GLY A 217 8.06 8.82 -16.74
N PHE A 218 7.16 7.89 -16.43
CA PHE A 218 7.52 6.55 -15.96
C PHE A 218 7.49 5.53 -17.10
N ALA A 219 8.36 4.53 -17.00
CA ALA A 219 8.23 3.26 -17.71
C ALA A 219 7.49 2.27 -16.80
N ILE A 220 6.62 1.45 -17.40
CA ILE A 220 5.88 0.40 -16.70
C ILE A 220 6.69 -0.88 -16.86
N GLU A 221 7.30 -1.33 -15.78
CA GLU A 221 8.23 -2.47 -15.76
C GLU A 221 7.54 -3.77 -15.33
N GLY A 222 6.34 -3.68 -14.73
CA GLY A 222 5.60 -4.87 -14.33
C GLY A 222 4.26 -4.59 -13.67
N LEU A 223 3.39 -5.59 -13.73
CA LEU A 223 2.09 -5.60 -13.08
C LEU A 223 1.82 -6.93 -12.38
N THR A 224 1.19 -6.86 -11.22
CA THR A 224 0.69 -8.04 -10.51
C THR A 224 -0.49 -7.64 -9.61
N TYR A 225 -1.09 -8.58 -8.89
CA TYR A 225 -2.13 -8.30 -7.91
C TYR A 225 -1.61 -8.44 -6.48
N SER A 226 -2.21 -7.70 -5.55
CA SER A 226 -1.92 -7.79 -4.13
C SER A 226 -2.30 -9.18 -3.60
N PRO A 227 -1.44 -9.83 -2.78
CA PRO A 227 -1.74 -11.15 -2.21
C PRO A 227 -2.83 -11.08 -1.12
N VAL A 228 -3.20 -9.88 -0.69
CA VAL A 228 -4.25 -9.63 0.30
C VAL A 228 -5.25 -8.62 -0.23
N LYS A 229 -6.54 -8.83 0.05
CA LYS A 229 -7.59 -7.86 -0.25
C LYS A 229 -7.52 -6.66 0.68
N GLY A 230 -8.02 -5.52 0.20
CA GLY A 230 -8.28 -4.35 1.02
C GLY A 230 -9.31 -4.66 2.14
N PRO A 231 -9.46 -3.78 3.15
CA PRO A 231 -10.31 -4.05 4.33
C PRO A 231 -11.75 -4.45 4.01
N GLU A 232 -12.36 -3.82 3.00
CA GLU A 232 -13.74 -4.10 2.54
C GLU A 232 -13.82 -5.24 1.50
N GLY A 233 -12.69 -5.90 1.21
CA GLY A 233 -12.61 -7.01 0.25
C GLY A 233 -12.34 -6.59 -1.19
N ASN A 234 -11.91 -5.35 -1.43
CA ASN A 234 -11.45 -4.92 -2.76
C ASN A 234 -10.19 -5.69 -3.17
N ILE A 235 -10.15 -6.11 -4.44
CA ILE A 235 -8.93 -6.58 -5.08
C ILE A 235 -8.08 -5.34 -5.37
N GLU A 236 -6.80 -5.41 -5.02
CA GLU A 236 -5.83 -4.33 -5.23
C GLU A 236 -4.72 -4.85 -6.15
N TYR A 237 -4.13 -3.97 -6.95
CA TYR A 237 -3.08 -4.32 -7.90
C TYR A 237 -1.78 -3.60 -7.58
N LEU A 238 -0.67 -4.13 -8.04
CA LEU A 238 0.67 -3.61 -7.85
C LEU A 238 1.25 -3.28 -9.22
N VAL A 239 1.72 -2.06 -9.39
CA VAL A 239 2.48 -1.64 -10.58
C VAL A 239 3.90 -1.28 -10.18
N TYR A 240 4.86 -1.80 -10.95
CA TYR A 240 6.27 -1.49 -10.83
C TYR A 240 6.66 -0.48 -11.91
N LEU A 241 7.18 0.65 -11.47
CA LEU A 241 7.49 1.79 -12.31
C LEU A 241 8.97 2.14 -12.20
N LYS A 242 9.56 2.57 -13.31
CA LYS A 242 10.90 3.17 -13.35
C LYS A 242 10.78 4.60 -13.85
N LYS A 243 11.35 5.58 -13.13
CA LYS A 243 11.47 6.95 -13.65
C LYS A 243 12.43 6.95 -14.83
N LYS A 244 11.97 7.41 -16.00
CA LYS A 244 12.82 7.52 -17.19
C LYS A 244 13.97 8.50 -16.94
N GLU A 245 15.09 8.24 -17.59
CA GLU A 245 16.27 9.11 -17.56
C GLU A 245 16.10 10.25 -18.58
N ASN A 246 16.70 11.42 -18.30
CA ASN A 246 16.70 12.57 -19.22
C ASN A 246 15.30 12.95 -19.71
N LEU A 247 14.35 13.08 -18.78
CA LEU A 247 12.99 13.49 -19.12
C LEU A 247 13.00 14.87 -19.80
N PRO A 248 12.29 15.05 -20.93
CA PRO A 248 12.14 16.35 -21.57
C PRO A 248 11.54 17.39 -20.62
N GLU A 249 11.88 18.67 -20.84
CA GLU A 249 11.42 19.77 -19.99
C GLU A 249 9.89 19.83 -19.95
N GLU A 250 9.22 19.56 -21.07
CA GLU A 250 7.76 19.53 -21.18
C GLU A 250 7.14 18.52 -20.21
N ILE A 251 7.78 17.34 -20.05
CA ILE A 251 7.34 16.33 -19.09
C ILE A 251 7.65 16.79 -17.67
N THR A 252 8.84 17.31 -17.39
CA THR A 252 9.20 17.73 -16.03
C THR A 252 8.38 18.93 -15.53
N ALA A 253 7.93 19.81 -16.42
CA ALA A 253 7.12 20.99 -16.12
C ALA A 253 5.61 20.70 -16.04
N LEU A 254 5.16 19.54 -16.52
CA LEU A 254 3.75 19.14 -16.55
C LEU A 254 3.10 19.26 -15.15
N THR A 255 2.05 20.07 -15.07
CA THR A 255 1.25 20.19 -13.85
C THR A 255 0.25 19.05 -13.74
N GLU A 256 -0.27 18.82 -12.53
CA GLU A 256 -1.34 17.84 -12.27
C GLU A 256 -2.55 18.06 -13.19
N HIS A 257 -2.94 19.33 -13.39
CA HIS A 257 -4.12 19.67 -14.18
C HIS A 257 -3.90 19.42 -15.69
N GLU A 258 -2.74 19.77 -16.23
CA GLU A 258 -2.39 19.52 -17.62
C GLU A 258 -2.30 18.02 -17.90
N ALA A 259 -1.64 17.27 -17.01
CA ALA A 259 -1.52 15.81 -17.14
C ALA A 259 -2.88 15.12 -17.12
N GLU A 260 -3.83 15.58 -16.30
CA GLU A 260 -5.19 15.04 -16.28
C GLU A 260 -6.00 15.38 -17.52
N ARG A 261 -5.81 16.57 -18.09
CA ARG A 261 -6.42 16.95 -19.38
C ARG A 261 -5.90 16.06 -20.50
N GLU A 262 -4.58 15.91 -20.61
CA GLU A 262 -3.95 15.06 -21.62
C GLU A 262 -4.34 13.58 -21.45
N LEU A 263 -4.44 13.08 -20.22
CA LEU A 263 -4.96 11.74 -19.94
C LEU A 263 -6.39 11.56 -20.47
N ALA A 264 -7.25 12.58 -20.29
CA ALA A 264 -8.62 12.53 -20.79
C ALA A 264 -8.66 12.47 -22.33
N GLU A 265 -7.78 13.21 -23.01
CA GLU A 265 -7.62 13.18 -24.46
C GLU A 265 -7.11 11.81 -24.95
N LEU A 266 -6.09 11.24 -24.31
CA LEU A 266 -5.59 9.89 -24.59
C LEU A 266 -6.68 8.82 -24.44
N THR A 267 -7.47 8.93 -23.37
CA THR A 267 -8.57 8.01 -23.09
C THR A 267 -9.67 8.12 -24.16
N ALA A 268 -10.05 9.34 -24.54
CA ALA A 268 -11.06 9.57 -25.57
C ALA A 268 -10.58 9.12 -26.96
N GLY A 269 -9.30 9.34 -27.27
CA GLY A 269 -8.67 8.95 -28.52
C GLY A 269 -8.26 7.48 -28.60
N LYS A 270 -8.33 6.73 -27.50
CA LYS A 270 -7.82 5.35 -27.39
C LYS A 270 -6.39 5.21 -27.92
N SER A 271 -5.54 6.15 -27.51
CA SER A 271 -4.15 6.26 -27.97
C SER A 271 -3.12 6.12 -26.85
N GLY A 272 -3.56 5.78 -25.63
CA GLY A 272 -2.69 5.52 -24.50
C GLY A 272 -1.84 4.25 -24.66
N LEU A 273 -0.86 4.09 -23.77
CA LEU A 273 -0.04 2.87 -23.67
C LEU A 273 -0.92 1.63 -23.48
N SER A 274 -1.98 1.77 -22.68
CA SER A 274 -2.94 0.72 -22.35
C SER A 274 -3.72 0.20 -23.55
N GLU A 275 -3.69 0.91 -24.68
CA GLU A 275 -4.37 0.52 -25.91
C GLU A 275 -3.49 -0.36 -26.82
N ASP A 276 -2.19 -0.45 -26.53
CA ASP A 276 -1.29 -1.43 -27.15
C ASP A 276 -1.81 -2.86 -26.92
N THR A 277 -1.65 -3.72 -27.94
CA THR A 277 -2.22 -5.07 -27.92
C THR A 277 -1.62 -5.94 -26.82
N GLU A 278 -0.34 -5.77 -26.52
CA GLU A 278 0.35 -6.49 -25.45
C GLU A 278 -0.20 -6.05 -24.10
N TRP A 279 -0.27 -4.73 -23.85
CA TRP A 279 -0.78 -4.20 -22.58
C TRP A 279 -2.23 -4.54 -22.32
N LYS A 280 -3.11 -4.46 -23.34
CA LYS A 280 -4.51 -4.90 -23.22
C LYS A 280 -4.60 -6.32 -22.70
N LYS A 281 -3.87 -7.23 -23.36
CA LYS A 281 -3.83 -8.64 -23.00
C LYS A 281 -3.28 -8.85 -21.60
N THR A 282 -2.19 -8.17 -21.24
CA THR A 282 -1.59 -8.24 -19.90
C THR A 282 -2.59 -7.80 -18.82
N VAL A 283 -3.33 -6.71 -19.04
CA VAL A 283 -4.33 -6.21 -18.09
C VAL A 283 -5.51 -7.18 -17.97
N GLU A 284 -6.04 -7.68 -19.09
CA GLU A 284 -7.14 -8.65 -19.10
C GLU A 284 -6.78 -9.94 -18.36
N GLU A 285 -5.59 -10.51 -18.65
CA GLU A 285 -5.10 -11.72 -18.00
C GLU A 285 -4.87 -11.50 -16.50
N LEU A 286 -4.29 -10.37 -16.11
CA LEU A 286 -4.04 -10.02 -14.72
C LEU A 286 -5.35 -9.91 -13.93
N VAL A 287 -6.32 -9.18 -14.46
CA VAL A 287 -7.63 -9.01 -13.81
C VAL A 287 -8.30 -10.36 -13.66
N LYS A 288 -8.31 -11.19 -14.72
CA LYS A 288 -8.86 -12.54 -14.67
C LYS A 288 -8.21 -13.39 -13.56
N GLN A 289 -6.87 -13.44 -13.53
CA GLN A 289 -6.13 -14.19 -12.51
C GLN A 289 -6.44 -13.71 -11.09
N ALA A 290 -6.52 -12.40 -10.88
CA ALA A 290 -6.80 -11.83 -9.57
C ALA A 290 -8.20 -12.19 -9.08
N HIS A 291 -9.21 -12.18 -9.96
CA HIS A 291 -10.56 -12.61 -9.62
C HIS A 291 -10.64 -14.11 -9.36
N GLU A 292 -10.00 -14.95 -10.19
CA GLU A 292 -10.00 -16.40 -10.02
C GLU A 292 -9.31 -16.86 -8.73
N ALA A 293 -8.11 -16.34 -8.45
CA ALA A 293 -7.35 -16.71 -7.26
C ALA A 293 -8.11 -16.37 -5.97
N LEU A 294 -8.79 -15.22 -5.97
CA LEU A 294 -9.39 -14.66 -4.77
C LEU A 294 -10.88 -15.02 -4.58
N ASP A 295 -11.53 -15.65 -5.57
CA ASP A 295 -12.82 -16.30 -5.41
C ASP A 295 -12.70 -17.71 -4.81
N GLN A 296 -11.53 -18.35 -4.91
CA GLN A 296 -11.27 -19.64 -4.26
C GLN A 296 -11.25 -19.54 -2.73
N ASP A 297 -10.75 -18.42 -2.19
CA ASP A 297 -10.79 -18.11 -0.75
C ASP A 297 -12.22 -18.02 -0.17
N ARG A 298 -13.23 -17.74 -1.01
CA ARG A 298 -14.65 -17.72 -0.59
C ARG A 298 -15.29 -19.11 -0.50
N LYS A 299 -14.70 -20.13 -1.12
CA LYS A 299 -15.24 -21.50 -1.11
C LYS A 299 -14.65 -22.38 -0.01
N GLN A 300 -13.61 -21.91 0.69
CA GLN A 300 -12.91 -22.65 1.75
C GLN A 300 -13.12 -22.06 3.16
N GLY A 301 -13.88 -20.97 3.31
CA GLY A 301 -14.27 -20.38 4.60
C GLY A 301 -15.77 -20.39 4.79
#